data_AF-A0A402A4Z4-F1
#
_entry.id   AF-A0A402A4Z4-F1
#
_cell.length_a   1.000
_cell.length_b   1.000
_cell.length_c   1.000
_cell.angle_alpha   90.00
_cell.angle_beta   90.00
_cell.angle_gamma   90.00
#
_symmetry.space_group_name_H-M   'P 1'
#
loop_
_entity.id
_entity.type
_entity.pdbx_description
1 polymer ?
#
loop_
_entity_poly.entity_id
_entity_poly.type
_entity_poly.pdbx_seq_one_letter_code
_entity_poly.pdbx_strand_id
1 'polypeptide(L)' 'MEDKDIIALATIAKRRGYGSIEAVTAYLEDLINRNEVYLSSRRQRRIHTGYDDSLSQDNAVLAMAIVLLESTQQS' A
#
# COMPACT_ATOMS: atom_id res chain seq x y z
N MET A 1 -18.41 -6.11 11.29
CA MET A 1 -17.82 -4.76 11.24
C MET A 1 -18.77 -3.95 10.38
N GLU A 2 -19.29 -2.84 10.86
CA GLU A 2 -20.53 -2.25 10.30
C GLU A 2 -20.29 -1.70 8.89
N ASP A 3 -21.21 -1.95 7.94
CA ASP A 3 -21.22 -1.42 6.56
C ASP A 3 -20.83 0.08 6.44
N LYS A 4 -21.04 0.84 7.52
CA LYS A 4 -20.64 2.24 7.67
C LYS A 4 -19.14 2.47 7.46
N ASP A 5 -18.28 1.56 7.91
CA ASP A 5 -16.82 1.69 7.81
C ASP A 5 -16.36 1.54 6.36
N ILE A 6 -16.92 0.57 5.63
CA ILE A 6 -16.67 0.35 4.20
C ILE A 6 -17.16 1.56 3.39
N ILE A 7 -18.35 2.08 3.70
CA ILE A 7 -18.90 3.28 3.05
C ILE A 7 -18.02 4.50 3.31
N ALA A 8 -17.53 4.67 4.54
CA ALA A 8 -16.62 5.76 4.89
C ALA A 8 -15.29 5.66 4.12
N LEU A 9 -14.70 4.46 4.05
CA LEU A 9 -13.46 4.20 3.31
C LEU A 9 -13.63 4.45 1.80
N ALA A 10 -14.70 3.94 1.20
CA ALA A 10 -15.01 4.18 -0.22
C ALA A 10 -15.24 5.68 -0.51
N THR A 11 -15.87 6.40 0.42
CA THR A 11 -16.06 7.86 0.32
C THR A 11 -14.73 8.61 0.39
N ILE A 12 -13.83 8.21 1.30
CA ILE A 12 -12.49 8.79 1.42
C ILE A 12 -11.68 8.50 0.14
N ALA A 13 -11.72 7.27 -0.38
CA ALA A 13 -11.07 6.88 -1.62
C ALA A 13 -11.51 7.78 -2.79
N LYS A 14 -12.83 7.95 -2.98
CA LYS A 14 -13.39 8.84 -4.00
C LYS A 14 -12.95 10.29 -3.84
N ARG A 15 -12.96 10.83 -2.62
CA ARG A 15 -12.47 12.19 -2.34
C ARG A 15 -11.00 12.38 -2.68
N ARG A 16 -10.20 11.30 -2.62
CA ARG A 16 -8.80 11.29 -2.99
C ARG A 16 -8.55 10.97 -4.47
N GLY A 17 -9.62 10.79 -5.26
CA GLY A 17 -9.54 10.51 -6.70
C GLY A 17 -9.47 9.03 -7.06
N TYR A 18 -9.55 8.12 -6.08
CA TYR A 18 -9.61 6.68 -6.32
C TYR A 18 -11.06 6.25 -6.55
N GLY A 19 -11.33 5.49 -7.62
CA GLY A 19 -12.69 5.10 -8.00
C GLY A 19 -13.37 4.16 -6.99
N SER A 20 -12.57 3.38 -6.25
CA SER A 20 -13.03 2.38 -5.29
C SER A 20 -11.93 2.02 -4.29
N ILE A 21 -12.25 1.20 -3.29
CA ILE A 21 -11.26 0.66 -2.34
C ILE A 21 -10.26 -0.25 -3.09
N GLU A 22 -10.74 -1.04 -4.05
CA GLU A 22 -9.88 -1.90 -4.89
C GLU A 22 -8.87 -1.08 -5.69
N ALA A 23 -9.25 0.12 -6.17
CA ALA A 23 -8.33 1.01 -6.85
C ALA A 23 -7.25 1.57 -5.91
N VAL A 24 -7.56 1.75 -4.62
CA VAL A 24 -6.56 2.10 -3.60
C VAL A 24 -5.62 0.93 -3.38
N THR A 25 -6.14 -0.28 -3.15
CA THR A 25 -5.34 -1.49 -2.96
C THR A 25 -4.37 -1.72 -4.12
N ALA A 26 -4.86 -1.68 -5.36
CA ALA A 26 -4.03 -1.85 -6.56
C ALA A 26 -2.91 -0.78 -6.67
N TYR A 27 -3.20 0.46 -6.26
CA TYR A 27 -2.19 1.51 -6.22
C TYR A 27 -1.11 1.23 -5.17
N LEU A 28 -1.49 0.77 -3.97
CA LEU A 28 -0.54 0.40 -2.92
C LEU A 28 0.35 -0.77 -3.35
N GLU A 29 -0.21 -1.79 -4.00
CA GLU A 29 0.53 -2.92 -4.56
C GLU A 29 1.54 -2.49 -5.63
N ASP A 30 1.15 -1.63 -6.56
CA ASP A 30 2.07 -1.05 -7.56
C ASP A 30 3.21 -0.26 -6.90
N LEU A 31 2.91 0.48 -5.82
CA LEU A 31 3.92 1.23 -5.08
C LEU A 31 4.93 0.33 -4.37
N ILE A 32 4.46 -0.75 -3.72
CA ILE A 32 5.32 -1.79 -3.13
C ILE A 32 6.21 -2.41 -4.19
N ASN A 33 5.64 -2.82 -5.34
CA ASN A 33 6.40 -3.43 -6.44
C ASN A 33 7.51 -2.50 -6.96
N ARG A 34 7.23 -1.21 -7.14
CA ARG A 34 8.25 -0.23 -7.56
C ARG A 34 9.38 -0.09 -6.54
N ASN A 35 9.02 -0.06 -5.26
CA ASN A 35 9.99 0.02 -4.17
C ASN A 35 10.86 -1.24 -4.10
N GLU A 36 10.28 -2.43 -4.29
CA GLU A 36 11.04 -3.69 -4.34
C GLU A 36 12.00 -3.74 -5.52
N VAL A 37 11.59 -3.27 -6.71
CA VAL A 37 12.49 -3.16 -7.88
C VAL A 37 13.66 -2.23 -7.59
N TYR A 38 13.39 -1.09 -6.94
CA TYR A 38 14.43 -0.15 -6.52
C TYR A 38 15.42 -0.80 -5.54
N LEU A 39 14.92 -1.40 -4.46
CA LEU A 39 15.73 -2.06 -3.43
C LEU A 39 16.55 -3.22 -4.00
N SER A 40 15.95 -4.03 -4.88
CA SER A 40 16.63 -5.14 -5.56
C SER A 40 17.78 -4.65 -6.43
N SER A 41 17.54 -3.60 -7.23
CA SER A 41 18.57 -2.99 -8.09
C SER A 41 19.74 -2.41 -7.28
N ARG A 42 19.45 -1.83 -6.10
CA ARG A 42 20.47 -1.29 -5.17
C ARG A 42 21.29 -2.40 -4.53
N ARG A 43 20.61 -3.46 -4.07
CA ARG A 43 21.23 -4.65 -3.48
C ARG A 43 22.21 -5.31 -4.46
N GLN A 44 21.83 -5.43 -5.73
CA GLN A 44 22.72 -5.96 -6.79
C GLN A 44 24.00 -5.14 -6.95
N ARG A 45 23.91 -3.81 -6.80
CA ARG A 45 25.06 -2.89 -6.87
C ARG A 45 25.87 -2.82 -5.58
N ARG A 46 25.44 -3.53 -4.51
CA ARG A 46 26.03 -3.50 -3.16
C ARG A 46 26.09 -2.09 -2.54
N ILE A 47 25.14 -1.22 -2.90
CA ILE A 47 25.02 0.12 -2.33
C ILE A 47 23.81 0.11 -1.40
N HIS A 48 24.07 0.28 -0.09
CA HIS A 48 23.05 0.43 0.94
C HIS A 48 23.09 1.84 1.52
N THR A 49 21.92 2.42 1.75
CA THR A 49 21.72 3.76 2.31
C THR A 49 20.57 3.73 3.31
N GLY A 50 20.53 4.67 4.25
CA GLY A 50 19.43 4.76 5.21
C GLY A 50 18.05 4.94 4.57
N TYR A 51 17.98 5.39 3.30
CA TYR A 51 16.75 5.44 2.53
C TYR A 51 16.19 4.04 2.21
N ASP A 52 17.05 3.03 2.05
CA ASP A 52 16.63 1.66 1.73
C ASP A 52 15.90 1.03 2.93
N ASP A 53 16.36 1.34 4.14
CA ASP A 53 15.73 0.90 5.40
C ASP A 53 14.37 1.58 5.60
N SER A 54 14.27 2.90 5.35
CA SER A 54 12.98 3.59 5.41
C SER A 54 11.99 3.07 4.38
N LEU A 55 12.45 2.82 3.14
CA LEU A 55 11.58 2.30 2.09
C LEU A 55 11.07 0.88 2.41
N SER A 56 11.90 0.07 3.05
CA SER A 56 11.50 -1.27 3.51
C SER A 56 10.46 -1.21 4.63
N GLN A 57 10.59 -0.25 5.56
CA GLN A 57 9.59 -0.01 6.60
C GLN A 57 8.28 0.50 6.01
N ASP A 58 8.35 1.44 5.07
CA ASP A 58 7.18 1.97 4.36
C ASP A 58 6.44 0.83 3.63
N ASN A 59 7.16 -0.05 2.93
CA ASN A 59 6.57 -1.23 2.29
C ASN A 59 5.82 -2.13 3.29
N ALA A 60 6.35 -2.33 4.51
CA ALA A 60 5.67 -3.11 5.53
C ALA A 60 4.36 -2.44 6.01
N VAL A 61 4.35 -1.10 6.14
CA VAL A 61 3.14 -0.35 6.48
C VAL A 61 2.10 -0.41 5.35
N LEU A 62 2.55 -0.30 4.10
CA LEU A 62 1.67 -0.41 2.92
C LEU A 62 1.05 -1.81 2.82
N ALA A 63 1.83 -2.86 3.06
CA ALA A 63 1.33 -4.23 3.11
C ALA A 63 0.30 -4.43 4.23
N MET A 64 0.53 -3.85 5.42
CA MET A 64 -0.44 -3.87 6.50
C MET A 64 -1.73 -3.12 6.13
N ALA A 65 -1.62 -1.99 5.44
CA ALA A 65 -2.79 -1.22 4.97
C ALA A 65 -3.63 -2.04 3.97
N ILE A 66 -2.99 -2.77 3.06
CA ILE A 66 -3.68 -3.69 2.13
C ILE A 66 -4.49 -4.74 2.91
N VAL A 67 -3.86 -5.45 3.86
CA VAL A 67 -4.53 -6.48 4.67
C VAL A 67 -5.73 -5.90 5.43
N LEU A 68 -5.59 -4.70 5.99
CA LEU A 68 -6.69 -4.03 6.68
C LEU A 68 -7.84 -3.70 5.72
N LEU A 69 -7.54 -3.13 4.54
CA LEU A 69 -8.56 -2.82 3.53
C LEU A 69 -9.28 -4.08 3.05
N GLU A 70 -8.55 -5.16 2.75
CA GLU A 70 -9.13 -6.43 2.32
C GLU A 70 -10.02 -7.06 3.40
N SER A 71 -9.60 -6.98 4.68
CA SER A 71 -10.40 -7.48 5.81
C SER A 71 -11.73 -6.73 5.95
N THR A 72 -11.76 -5.44 5.56
CA THR A 72 -13.00 -4.65 5.56
C THR A 72 -13.96 -5.05 4.46
N GLN A 73 -13.48 -5.62 3.36
CA GLN A 73 -14.33 -6.03 2.22
C GLN A 73 -14.96 -7.43 2.41
N GLN A 74 -14.45 -8.25 3.33
CA GLN A 74 -14.92 -9.62 3.59
C GLN A 74 -15.90 -9.74 4.77
N SER A 75 -16.08 -8.65 5.54
CA SER A 75 -16.96 -8.59 6.73
C SER A 75 -18.36 -8.11 6.39
#